data_AF-A0A7S1UBW5-F1
#
_entry.id   AF-A0A7S1UBW5-F1
#
_cell.length_a   1.000
_cell.length_b   1.000
_cell.length_c   1.000
_cell.angle_alpha   90.00
_cell.angle_beta   90.00
_cell.angle_gamma   90.00
#
_symmetry.space_group_name_H-M   'P 1'
#
loop_
_entity.id
_entity.type
_entity.pdbx_description
1 polymer ?
#
loop_
_entity_poly.entity_id
_entity_poly.type
_entity_poly.pdbx_seq_one_letter_code
_entity_poly.pdbx_strand_id
1 'polypeptide(L)'
;ALLGRRPARDAESEDGLGDFDFDGGDAYDDYEDESPDGVGMELDEALLTKGQPEGKVILPSKRSFAKRFKDPEAGARVFQMAGNLQGRLSQTFGDAAQRSTGVLREMKGFFSSELEQVILKITRPNEMMPKTKHVENLLVATHDTPAQFEVYPHILKKLWNRMLEEDWRTALKATYMLHKFAADGAPQHSVELKKTFASMARQYCARHKNTYFNLEQVMNRDFSEKTGGEEEVGFLSAYMRYTFFRTRTFRPHFAEITAARSAKDKAGILLKIQRLLALAKNVAESSTELVDAEVAAVCLEKVLEDAAEMMAVLVNRIESSSASAGGRDQGDDDTQQLVDWYQENVVPT
;
A
#
# COMPACT_ATOMS: atom_id res chain seq x y z
N ALA A 1 -40.78 58.22 0.10
CA ALA A 1 -39.74 57.81 1.06
C ALA A 1 -40.30 56.66 1.90
N LEU A 2 -40.07 55.42 1.46
CA LEU A 2 -40.59 54.21 2.08
C LEU A 2 -39.43 53.22 2.20
N LEU A 3 -38.89 53.06 3.40
CA LEU A 3 -37.86 52.09 3.73
C LEU A 3 -38.54 50.77 4.11
N GLY A 4 -38.37 49.76 3.27
CA GLY A 4 -38.86 48.41 3.47
C GLY A 4 -37.98 47.62 4.43
N ARG A 5 -38.61 47.03 5.44
CA ARG A 5 -38.08 46.02 6.35
C ARG A 5 -37.59 44.78 5.56
N ARG A 6 -36.42 44.26 5.90
CA ARG A 6 -36.03 42.87 5.61
C ARG A 6 -36.24 42.02 6.87
N PRO A 7 -36.76 40.78 6.76
CA PRO A 7 -36.89 39.88 7.88
C PRO A 7 -35.55 39.21 8.22
N ALA A 8 -35.40 38.89 9.51
CA ALA A 8 -34.33 38.08 10.06
C ALA A 8 -34.32 36.70 9.42
N ARG A 9 -33.12 36.18 9.14
CA ARG A 9 -32.88 34.80 8.72
C ARG A 9 -32.29 34.06 9.91
N ASP A 10 -32.93 32.96 10.21
CA ASP A 10 -32.70 32.10 11.36
C ASP A 10 -31.32 31.45 11.34
N ALA A 11 -30.82 31.23 12.55
CA ALA A 11 -29.62 30.49 12.87
C ALA A 11 -29.93 28.99 12.81
N GLU A 12 -29.22 28.24 11.97
CA GLU A 12 -29.16 26.78 12.02
C GLU A 12 -27.70 26.32 11.93
N SER A 13 -27.25 25.75 13.05
CA SER A 13 -26.18 24.75 13.27
C SER A 13 -24.95 24.74 12.36
N GLU A 14 -23.86 25.31 12.89
CA GLU A 14 -22.50 24.89 12.58
C GLU A 14 -22.26 23.49 13.15
N ASP A 15 -22.34 22.46 12.32
CA ASP A 15 -21.72 21.17 12.63
C ASP A 15 -20.22 21.31 12.38
N GLY A 16 -19.49 21.54 13.47
CA GLY A 16 -18.04 21.67 13.51
C GLY A 16 -17.36 20.38 13.08
N LEU A 17 -16.88 20.35 11.83
CA LEU A 17 -15.80 19.45 11.44
C LEU A 17 -14.54 19.96 12.13
N GLY A 18 -14.19 19.32 13.25
CA GLY A 18 -13.04 19.66 14.06
C GLY A 18 -11.75 19.67 13.24
N ASP A 19 -11.04 20.79 13.33
CA ASP A 19 -9.61 20.90 13.02
C ASP A 19 -8.88 19.74 13.72
N PHE A 20 -8.46 18.75 12.94
CA PHE A 20 -7.71 17.61 13.46
C PHE A 20 -6.24 17.97 13.42
N ASP A 21 -5.80 18.66 14.48
CA ASP A 21 -4.39 18.93 14.74
C ASP A 21 -3.60 17.63 14.64
N PHE A 22 -2.65 17.63 13.70
CA PHE A 22 -1.64 16.60 13.53
C PHE A 22 -0.71 16.66 14.75
N ASP A 23 -1.09 15.97 15.82
CA ASP A 23 -0.23 15.80 16.99
C ASP A 23 0.89 14.81 16.62
N GLY A 24 1.94 15.37 16.02
CA GLY A 24 3.24 14.75 15.87
C GLY A 24 3.94 14.72 17.22
N GLY A 25 3.49 13.84 18.11
CA GLY A 25 4.07 13.61 19.43
C GLY A 25 4.34 12.12 19.67
N ASP A 26 5.63 11.79 19.75
CA ASP A 26 6.24 10.79 20.62
C ASP A 26 5.87 9.29 20.46
N ALA A 27 6.78 8.55 19.81
CA ALA A 27 7.32 7.26 20.30
C ALA A 27 8.25 6.61 19.26
N TYR A 28 9.29 7.31 18.82
CA TYR A 28 10.45 6.69 18.16
C TYR A 28 11.75 7.44 18.53
N ASP A 29 11.96 7.66 19.82
CA ASP A 29 13.27 7.99 20.38
C ASP A 29 13.83 6.72 21.03
N ASP A 30 14.71 6.00 20.30
CA ASP A 30 15.81 5.21 20.89
C ASP A 30 16.75 4.63 19.80
N TYR A 31 17.19 5.47 18.86
CA TYR A 31 18.42 5.20 18.12
C TYR A 31 19.36 6.36 18.36
N GLU A 32 20.22 6.20 19.37
CA GLU A 32 21.31 7.10 19.69
C GLU A 32 22.14 7.40 18.43
N ASP A 33 22.11 8.67 18.05
CA ASP A 33 22.87 9.31 16.98
C ASP A 33 24.23 9.72 17.57
N GLU A 34 25.23 8.83 17.46
CA GLU A 34 26.62 9.27 17.45
C GLU A 34 26.96 9.79 16.06
N SER A 35 26.70 11.07 15.83
CA SER A 35 27.33 11.82 14.74
C SER A 35 28.74 12.25 15.17
N PRO A 36 29.77 11.95 14.36
CA PRO A 36 30.88 12.86 14.21
C PRO A 36 30.92 13.42 12.79
N ASP A 37 30.74 14.73 12.73
CA ASP A 37 31.25 15.70 11.74
C ASP A 37 31.93 15.16 10.46
N GLY A 38 31.27 15.44 9.34
CA GLY A 38 31.87 15.94 8.10
C GLY A 38 33.15 15.27 7.56
N VAL A 39 33.00 14.20 6.77
CA VAL A 39 33.97 13.81 5.73
C VAL A 39 33.19 13.26 4.53
N GLY A 40 33.62 13.58 3.31
CA GLY A 40 32.98 13.15 2.07
C GLY A 40 32.78 11.63 2.01
N MET A 41 31.71 11.19 1.34
CA MET A 41 31.47 9.78 1.05
C MET A 41 32.52 9.25 0.07
N GLU A 42 33.68 8.89 0.61
CA GLU A 42 34.56 7.88 0.04
C GLU A 42 33.97 6.53 0.47
N LEU A 43 33.42 5.79 -0.48
CA LEU A 43 32.88 4.45 -0.25
C LEU A 43 34.01 3.53 0.20
N ASP A 44 33.97 3.10 1.46
CA ASP A 44 34.86 2.06 1.97
C ASP A 44 34.73 0.78 1.14
N GLU A 45 35.75 0.54 0.32
CA GLU A 45 35.91 -0.58 -0.62
C GLU A 45 36.06 -1.94 0.11
N ALA A 46 36.11 -1.94 1.45
CA ALA A 46 36.46 -3.10 2.28
C ALA A 46 35.29 -4.04 2.65
N LEU A 47 34.03 -3.64 2.43
CA LEU A 47 32.86 -4.50 2.76
C LEU A 47 32.41 -5.43 1.62
N LEU A 48 33.05 -5.37 0.45
CA LEU A 48 32.63 -6.06 -0.78
C LEU A 48 33.28 -7.44 -1.03
N THR A 49 34.04 -8.01 -0.10
CA THR A 49 34.82 -9.25 -0.33
C THR A 49 34.44 -10.46 0.54
N LYS A 50 33.24 -10.53 1.11
CA LYS A 50 32.78 -11.79 1.76
C LYS A 50 31.32 -12.10 1.48
N GLY A 51 31.12 -13.05 0.56
CA GLY A 51 29.87 -13.79 0.41
C GLY A 51 29.58 -14.17 -1.04
N GLN A 52 30.07 -15.33 -1.49
CA GLN A 52 29.47 -16.00 -2.64
C GLN A 52 28.04 -16.43 -2.25
N PRO A 53 27.00 -16.09 -3.03
CA PRO A 53 25.68 -16.67 -2.81
C PRO A 53 25.63 -18.05 -3.47
N GLU A 54 26.04 -19.09 -2.74
CA GLU A 54 25.62 -20.46 -3.04
C GLU A 54 24.18 -20.66 -2.57
N GLY A 55 23.24 -20.11 -3.34
CA GLY A 55 21.82 -20.31 -3.13
C GLY A 55 21.12 -20.47 -4.47
N LYS A 56 20.92 -21.72 -4.91
CA LYS A 56 19.97 -22.00 -6.00
C LYS A 56 18.61 -21.48 -5.56
N VAL A 57 18.14 -20.41 -6.19
CA VAL A 57 16.76 -19.93 -6.06
C VAL A 57 15.85 -21.06 -6.53
N ILE A 58 15.16 -21.72 -5.59
CA ILE A 58 14.20 -22.78 -5.88
C ILE A 58 12.91 -22.09 -6.34
N LEU A 59 12.64 -22.14 -7.65
CA LEU A 59 11.37 -21.71 -8.20
C LEU A 59 10.22 -22.54 -7.62
N PRO A 60 9.06 -21.94 -7.30
CA PRO A 60 7.85 -22.71 -7.10
C PRO A 60 7.54 -23.49 -8.38
N SER A 61 7.19 -24.77 -8.21
CA SER A 61 6.75 -25.64 -9.29
C SER A 61 5.64 -24.98 -10.13
N LYS A 62 5.63 -25.24 -11.45
CA LYS A 62 4.53 -24.84 -12.36
C LYS A 62 3.14 -25.13 -11.78
N ARG A 63 3.02 -26.21 -10.99
CA ARG A 63 1.78 -26.61 -10.32
C ARG A 63 1.39 -25.72 -9.13
N SER A 64 2.34 -25.21 -8.36
CA SER A 64 2.04 -24.33 -7.21
C SER A 64 1.79 -22.89 -7.63
N PHE A 65 2.42 -22.43 -8.72
CA PHE A 65 2.16 -21.11 -9.28
C PHE A 65 0.80 -21.06 -9.99
N ALA A 66 0.45 -22.07 -10.80
CA ALA A 66 -0.83 -22.12 -11.51
C ALA A 66 -2.06 -22.19 -10.58
N LYS A 67 -1.93 -22.76 -9.37
CA LYS A 67 -3.01 -22.80 -8.37
C LYS A 67 -3.43 -21.42 -7.84
N ARG A 68 -2.63 -20.38 -8.08
CA ARG A 68 -2.95 -18.99 -7.68
C ARG A 68 -3.82 -18.27 -8.70
N PHE A 69 -4.08 -18.86 -9.87
CA PHE A 69 -4.87 -18.25 -10.94
C PHE A 69 -6.17 -19.03 -11.12
N LYS A 70 -7.31 -18.31 -11.20
CA LYS A 70 -8.63 -18.90 -11.51
C LYS A 70 -8.67 -19.52 -12.93
N ASP A 71 -7.82 -19.04 -13.85
CA ASP A 71 -7.63 -19.59 -15.20
C ASP A 71 -6.23 -20.24 -15.34
N PRO A 72 -6.15 -21.56 -15.58
CA PRO A 72 -4.90 -22.29 -15.80
C PRO A 72 -4.09 -21.80 -17.01
N GLU A 73 -4.74 -21.32 -18.07
CA GLU A 73 -4.04 -20.80 -19.25
C GLU A 73 -3.46 -19.40 -19.01
N ALA A 74 -4.18 -18.55 -18.28
CA ALA A 74 -3.63 -17.28 -17.81
C ALA A 74 -2.38 -17.53 -16.94
N GLY A 75 -2.46 -18.48 -16.00
CA GLY A 75 -1.31 -18.88 -15.18
C GLY A 75 -0.12 -19.37 -16.01
N ALA A 76 -0.36 -20.12 -17.09
CA ALA A 76 0.69 -20.60 -18.00
C ALA A 76 1.33 -19.46 -18.82
N ARG A 77 0.54 -18.52 -19.33
CA ARG A 77 1.02 -17.33 -20.07
C ARG A 77 1.83 -16.40 -19.17
N VAL A 78 1.38 -16.19 -17.93
CA VAL A 78 2.07 -15.40 -16.91
C VAL A 78 3.36 -16.09 -16.50
N PHE A 79 3.36 -17.42 -16.31
CA PHE A 79 4.58 -18.18 -16.05
C PHE A 79 5.60 -18.08 -17.20
N GLN A 80 5.14 -18.05 -18.45
CA GLN A 80 6.01 -17.92 -19.62
C GLN A 80 6.57 -16.49 -19.77
N MET A 81 5.77 -15.46 -19.47
CA MET A 81 6.23 -14.07 -19.41
C MET A 81 7.19 -13.84 -18.24
N ALA A 82 6.90 -14.38 -17.06
CA ALA A 82 7.80 -14.37 -15.91
C ALA A 82 9.11 -15.12 -16.24
N GLY A 83 9.05 -16.25 -16.95
CA GLY A 83 10.24 -16.95 -17.42
C GLY A 83 11.08 -16.15 -18.42
N ASN A 84 10.44 -15.39 -19.32
CA ASN A 84 11.15 -14.50 -20.24
C ASN A 84 11.74 -13.27 -19.52
N LEU A 85 11.02 -12.71 -18.55
CA LEU A 85 11.49 -11.61 -17.71
C LEU A 85 12.66 -12.07 -16.82
N GLN A 86 12.52 -13.22 -16.16
CA GLN A 86 13.56 -13.87 -15.36
C GLN A 86 14.76 -14.27 -16.22
N GLY A 87 14.56 -14.73 -17.45
CA GLY A 87 15.65 -15.00 -18.39
C GLY A 87 16.45 -13.74 -18.72
N ARG A 88 15.76 -12.62 -18.96
CA ARG A 88 16.39 -11.31 -19.20
C ARG A 88 17.05 -10.75 -17.94
N LEU A 89 16.37 -10.85 -16.80
CA LEU A 89 16.88 -10.44 -15.50
C LEU A 89 18.11 -11.27 -15.12
N SER A 90 18.07 -12.59 -15.24
CA SER A 90 19.18 -13.49 -14.96
C SER A 90 20.35 -13.31 -15.93
N GLN A 91 20.11 -12.95 -17.19
CA GLN A 91 21.17 -12.55 -18.12
C GLN A 91 21.79 -11.22 -17.68
N THR A 92 20.97 -10.21 -17.37
CA THR A 92 21.48 -8.95 -16.84
C THR A 92 22.20 -9.13 -15.50
N PHE A 93 21.73 -10.00 -14.60
CA PHE A 93 22.34 -10.30 -13.31
C PHE A 93 23.62 -11.14 -13.45
N GLY A 94 23.66 -12.06 -14.43
CA GLY A 94 24.81 -12.91 -14.73
C GLY A 94 26.00 -12.14 -15.32
N ASP A 95 25.72 -11.20 -16.24
CA ASP A 95 26.74 -10.31 -16.81
C ASP A 95 27.11 -9.16 -15.85
N ALA A 96 26.19 -8.79 -14.95
CA ALA A 96 26.35 -7.74 -13.94
C ALA A 96 27.17 -8.11 -12.71
N ALA A 97 27.22 -9.39 -12.33
CA ALA A 97 27.86 -9.81 -11.08
C ALA A 97 29.37 -9.47 -11.00
N GLN A 98 29.99 -9.05 -12.12
CA GLN A 98 31.38 -8.61 -12.17
C GLN A 98 31.61 -7.08 -12.05
N ARG A 99 30.57 -6.22 -12.02
CA ARG A 99 30.73 -4.74 -11.97
C ARG A 99 29.61 -4.03 -11.17
N SER A 100 29.69 -4.03 -9.85
CA SER A 100 28.61 -3.64 -8.92
C SER A 100 28.01 -2.22 -9.08
N THR A 101 28.78 -1.21 -9.53
CA THR A 101 28.30 0.19 -9.61
C THR A 101 27.63 0.56 -10.94
N GLY A 102 28.08 -0.01 -12.05
CA GLY A 102 27.46 0.17 -13.37
C GLY A 102 26.10 -0.52 -13.47
N VAL A 103 25.95 -1.63 -12.77
CA VAL A 103 24.76 -2.48 -12.74
C VAL A 103 23.60 -1.81 -12.04
N LEU A 104 23.82 -1.19 -10.89
CA LEU A 104 22.77 -0.44 -10.21
C LEU A 104 22.24 0.71 -11.10
N ARG A 105 23.12 1.32 -11.90
CA ARG A 105 22.75 2.38 -12.84
C ARG A 105 22.02 1.85 -14.08
N GLU A 106 22.45 0.74 -14.65
CA GLU A 106 21.80 0.11 -15.81
C GLU A 106 20.48 -0.57 -15.43
N MET A 107 20.41 -1.25 -14.29
CA MET A 107 19.16 -1.72 -13.68
C MET A 107 18.22 -0.53 -13.45
N LYS A 108 18.69 0.56 -12.84
CA LYS A 108 17.88 1.77 -12.62
C LYS A 108 17.37 2.37 -13.93
N GLY A 109 18.16 2.36 -15.01
CA GLY A 109 17.73 2.82 -16.34
C GLY A 109 16.70 1.90 -17.00
N PHE A 110 16.97 0.59 -16.98
CA PHE A 110 16.11 -0.46 -17.54
C PHE A 110 14.77 -0.53 -16.80
N PHE A 111 14.81 -0.67 -15.47
CA PHE A 111 13.62 -0.65 -14.63
C PHE A 111 12.87 0.68 -14.78
N SER A 112 13.52 1.84 -14.79
CA SER A 112 12.79 3.11 -14.83
C SER A 112 11.92 3.27 -16.10
N SER A 113 12.42 2.87 -17.27
CA SER A 113 11.67 3.04 -18.53
C SER A 113 10.56 2.01 -18.70
N GLU A 114 10.82 0.73 -18.44
CA GLU A 114 9.81 -0.33 -18.52
C GLU A 114 8.74 -0.16 -17.42
N LEU A 115 9.15 0.16 -16.19
CA LEU A 115 8.26 0.46 -15.07
C LEU A 115 7.32 1.60 -15.41
N GLU A 116 7.84 2.69 -15.98
CA GLU A 116 7.02 3.83 -16.37
C GLU A 116 6.01 3.46 -17.44
N GLN A 117 6.42 2.73 -18.47
CA GLN A 117 5.48 2.28 -19.50
C GLN A 117 4.39 1.37 -18.94
N VAL A 118 4.71 0.50 -17.98
CA VAL A 118 3.72 -0.37 -17.35
C VAL A 118 2.79 0.44 -16.44
N ILE A 119 3.31 1.36 -15.62
CA ILE A 119 2.51 2.28 -14.80
C ILE A 119 1.57 3.10 -15.70
N LEU A 120 2.04 3.65 -16.81
CA LEU A 120 1.21 4.39 -17.77
C LEU A 120 0.11 3.52 -18.41
N LYS A 121 0.36 2.22 -18.61
CA LYS A 121 -0.65 1.28 -19.13
C LYS A 121 -1.71 0.93 -18.09
N ILE A 122 -1.32 0.82 -16.83
CA ILE A 122 -2.23 0.56 -15.70
C ILE A 122 -3.09 1.78 -15.44
N THR A 123 -2.48 2.96 -15.36
CA THR A 123 -3.09 4.22 -14.92
C THR A 123 -3.66 5.03 -16.08
N ARG A 124 -4.15 4.37 -17.14
CA ARG A 124 -4.85 5.07 -18.23
C ARG A 124 -6.15 5.70 -17.70
N PRO A 125 -6.51 6.92 -18.14
CA PRO A 125 -7.69 7.65 -17.70
C PRO A 125 -8.96 7.04 -18.34
N ASN A 126 -9.36 5.88 -17.85
CA ASN A 126 -10.62 5.22 -18.20
C ASN A 126 -11.17 4.51 -16.97
N GLU A 127 -12.46 4.22 -16.94
CA GLU A 127 -13.12 3.58 -15.80
C GLU A 127 -12.88 2.07 -15.72
N MET A 128 -12.27 1.48 -16.77
CA MET A 128 -12.02 0.05 -16.82
C MET A 128 -10.99 -0.38 -15.78
N MET A 129 -11.13 -1.61 -15.28
CA MET A 129 -10.14 -2.22 -14.40
C MET A 129 -8.74 -2.21 -15.06
N PRO A 130 -7.66 -1.93 -14.29
CA PRO A 130 -6.31 -2.14 -14.77
C PRO A 130 -6.10 -3.59 -15.23
N LYS A 131 -5.59 -3.79 -16.44
CA LYS A 131 -5.39 -5.13 -16.99
C LYS A 131 -4.48 -5.95 -16.07
N THR A 132 -4.96 -7.11 -15.63
CA THR A 132 -4.28 -8.01 -14.68
C THR A 132 -2.83 -8.27 -15.05
N LYS A 133 -2.55 -8.57 -16.32
CA LYS A 133 -1.18 -8.78 -16.82
C LYS A 133 -0.21 -7.64 -16.50
N HIS A 134 -0.66 -6.39 -16.48
CA HIS A 134 0.21 -5.25 -16.19
C HIS A 134 0.44 -5.09 -14.69
N VAL A 135 -0.60 -5.32 -13.89
CA VAL A 135 -0.52 -5.35 -12.43
C VAL A 135 0.44 -6.44 -11.97
N GLU A 136 0.25 -7.66 -12.49
CA GLU A 136 1.07 -8.84 -12.19
C GLU A 136 2.53 -8.63 -12.62
N ASN A 137 2.78 -8.06 -13.79
CA ASN A 137 4.15 -7.76 -14.23
C ASN A 137 4.90 -6.88 -13.22
N LEU A 138 4.23 -5.91 -12.58
CA LEU A 138 4.85 -5.08 -11.54
C LEU A 138 5.04 -5.82 -10.22
N LEU A 139 4.07 -6.64 -9.83
CA LEU A 139 4.18 -7.44 -8.61
C LEU A 139 5.30 -8.46 -8.74
N VAL A 140 5.38 -9.19 -9.86
CA VAL A 140 6.43 -10.18 -10.15
C VAL A 140 7.81 -9.54 -10.09
N ALA A 141 7.97 -8.30 -10.59
CA ALA A 141 9.24 -7.58 -10.47
C ALA A 141 9.69 -7.41 -9.00
N THR A 142 8.77 -7.26 -8.05
CA THR A 142 9.11 -7.21 -6.61
C THR A 142 9.48 -8.58 -6.03
N HIS A 143 8.97 -9.68 -6.60
CA HIS A 143 9.30 -11.05 -6.14
C HIS A 143 10.63 -11.54 -6.73
N ASP A 144 10.94 -11.15 -7.97
CA ASP A 144 12.15 -11.56 -8.68
C ASP A 144 13.39 -10.72 -8.29
N THR A 145 13.17 -9.53 -7.72
CA THR A 145 14.27 -8.69 -7.25
C THR A 145 14.80 -9.19 -5.91
N PRO A 146 16.13 -9.32 -5.73
CA PRO A 146 16.70 -9.63 -4.42
C PRO A 146 16.46 -8.52 -3.40
N ALA A 147 16.23 -8.90 -2.13
CA ALA A 147 15.92 -7.99 -1.02
C ALA A 147 16.96 -6.88 -0.76
N GLN A 148 18.19 -7.06 -1.24
CA GLN A 148 19.29 -6.09 -1.12
C GLN A 148 19.14 -4.86 -2.04
N PHE A 149 18.24 -4.91 -3.02
CA PHE A 149 18.01 -3.80 -3.94
C PHE A 149 16.78 -2.99 -3.52
N GLU A 150 16.94 -1.67 -3.47
CA GLU A 150 15.84 -0.75 -3.17
C GLU A 150 14.98 -0.49 -4.42
N VAL A 151 13.81 -1.11 -4.48
CA VAL A 151 12.88 -1.01 -5.62
C VAL A 151 11.85 0.10 -5.44
N TYR A 152 11.44 0.36 -4.20
CA TYR A 152 10.30 1.23 -3.92
C TYR A 152 10.53 2.73 -4.13
N PRO A 153 11.72 3.32 -3.90
CA PRO A 153 11.90 4.77 -4.08
C PRO A 153 11.50 5.26 -5.48
N HIS A 154 11.76 4.46 -6.51
CA HIS A 154 11.41 4.79 -7.89
C HIS A 154 9.94 4.51 -8.22
N ILE A 155 9.41 3.38 -7.76
CA ILE A 155 7.99 3.01 -7.94
C ILE A 155 7.09 4.05 -7.27
N LEU A 156 7.35 4.36 -6.00
CA LEU A 156 6.57 5.30 -5.20
C LEU A 156 6.59 6.72 -5.77
N LYS A 157 7.73 7.20 -6.28
CA LYS A 157 7.80 8.50 -6.97
C LYS A 157 6.95 8.54 -8.24
N LYS A 158 6.95 7.45 -9.02
CA LYS A 158 6.14 7.37 -10.25
C LYS A 158 4.65 7.27 -9.92
N LEU A 159 4.26 6.45 -8.95
CA LEU A 159 2.87 6.35 -8.49
C LEU A 159 2.37 7.68 -7.93
N TRP A 160 3.18 8.37 -7.13
CA TRP A 160 2.84 9.70 -6.61
C TRP A 160 2.58 10.70 -7.73
N ASN A 161 3.43 10.73 -8.76
CA ASN A 161 3.19 11.61 -9.91
C ASN A 161 1.87 11.30 -10.63
N ARG A 162 1.45 10.03 -10.69
CA ARG A 162 0.15 9.63 -11.26
C ARG A 162 -1.03 9.96 -10.33
N MET A 163 -0.85 9.86 -9.01
CA MET A 163 -1.85 10.32 -8.02
C MET A 163 -2.10 11.83 -8.11
N LEU A 164 -1.09 12.55 -8.58
CA LEU A 164 -1.08 13.99 -8.82
C LEU A 164 -1.44 14.34 -10.27
N GLU A 165 -2.25 13.56 -10.95
CA GLU A 165 -2.86 13.97 -12.23
C GLU A 165 -4.28 14.45 -12.00
N GLU A 166 -4.77 15.32 -12.89
CA GLU A 166 -6.10 15.96 -12.79
C GLU A 166 -7.27 14.99 -13.01
N ASP A 167 -7.00 13.78 -13.51
CA ASP A 167 -7.99 12.74 -13.75
C ASP A 167 -8.05 11.78 -12.56
N TRP A 168 -9.20 11.72 -11.87
CA TRP A 168 -9.38 10.88 -10.68
C TRP A 168 -9.19 9.40 -11.00
N ARG A 169 -9.53 8.94 -12.22
CA ARG A 169 -9.38 7.52 -12.61
C ARG A 169 -7.91 7.13 -12.60
N THR A 170 -7.05 8.02 -13.08
CA THR A 170 -5.59 7.89 -13.05
C THR A 170 -5.08 7.84 -11.61
N ALA A 171 -5.53 8.78 -10.77
CA ALA A 171 -5.12 8.83 -9.37
C ALA A 171 -5.60 7.60 -8.59
N LEU A 172 -6.84 7.16 -8.82
CA LEU A 172 -7.44 5.98 -8.20
C LEU A 172 -6.69 4.71 -8.59
N LYS A 173 -6.34 4.55 -9.87
CA LYS A 173 -5.54 3.40 -10.34
C LYS A 173 -4.12 3.38 -9.80
N ALA A 174 -3.52 4.56 -9.63
CA ALA A 174 -2.22 4.67 -8.99
C ALA A 174 -2.28 4.27 -7.51
N THR A 175 -3.33 4.70 -6.81
CA THR A 175 -3.65 4.30 -5.43
C THR A 175 -3.93 2.80 -5.33
N TYR A 176 -4.69 2.24 -6.26
CA TYR A 176 -4.93 0.81 -6.35
C TYR A 176 -3.62 0.02 -6.49
N MET A 177 -2.68 0.47 -7.32
CA MET A 177 -1.37 -0.19 -7.40
C MET A 177 -0.58 -0.12 -6.11
N LEU A 178 -0.61 1.01 -5.39
CA LEU A 178 0.01 1.10 -4.07
C LEU A 178 -0.62 0.10 -3.09
N HIS A 179 -1.94 -0.04 -3.11
CA HIS A 179 -2.67 -1.02 -2.31
C HIS A 179 -2.22 -2.45 -2.66
N LYS A 180 -2.12 -2.79 -3.96
CA LYS A 180 -1.61 -4.10 -4.41
C LYS A 180 -0.18 -4.37 -3.95
N PHE A 181 0.72 -3.39 -3.96
CA PHE A 181 2.07 -3.58 -3.39
C PHE A 181 2.04 -3.83 -1.88
N ALA A 182 1.17 -3.14 -1.14
CA ALA A 182 1.06 -3.32 0.31
C ALA A 182 0.43 -4.66 0.73
N ALA A 183 -0.51 -5.17 -0.07
CA ALA A 183 -1.23 -6.41 0.19
C ALA A 183 -0.52 -7.65 -0.40
N ASP A 184 -0.09 -7.58 -1.67
CA ASP A 184 0.36 -8.73 -2.46
C ASP A 184 1.85 -8.65 -2.87
N GLY A 185 2.53 -7.57 -2.49
CA GLY A 185 3.96 -7.39 -2.74
C GLY A 185 4.82 -8.45 -2.04
N ALA A 186 6.05 -8.59 -2.50
CA ALA A 186 6.98 -9.56 -1.95
C ALA A 186 7.23 -9.35 -0.44
N PRO A 187 6.99 -10.36 0.43
CA PRO A 187 7.15 -10.20 1.88
C PRO A 187 8.55 -9.72 2.30
N GLN A 188 9.60 -10.14 1.60
CA GLN A 188 10.98 -9.72 1.86
C GLN A 188 11.22 -8.22 1.64
N HIS A 189 10.44 -7.58 0.76
CA HIS A 189 10.52 -6.14 0.50
C HIS A 189 9.49 -5.33 1.29
N SER A 190 8.61 -5.96 2.06
CA SER A 190 7.54 -5.25 2.78
C SER A 190 8.05 -4.24 3.81
N VAL A 191 9.19 -4.52 4.45
CA VAL A 191 9.84 -3.59 5.39
C VAL A 191 10.40 -2.38 4.64
N GLU A 192 11.02 -2.62 3.48
CA GLU A 192 11.53 -1.56 2.60
C GLU A 192 10.40 -0.65 2.10
N LEU A 193 9.25 -1.22 1.70
CA LEU A 193 8.05 -0.46 1.31
C LEU A 193 7.62 0.49 2.42
N LYS A 194 7.42 -0.04 3.64
CA LYS A 194 6.97 0.74 4.80
C LYS A 194 7.95 1.86 5.13
N LYS A 195 9.25 1.54 5.19
CA LYS A 195 10.32 2.50 5.49
C LYS A 195 10.39 3.59 4.42
N THR A 196 10.37 3.22 3.14
CA THR A 196 10.46 4.16 2.03
C THR A 196 9.23 5.06 1.96
N PHE A 197 8.03 4.49 2.11
CA PHE A 197 6.79 5.25 2.12
C PHE A 197 6.79 6.28 3.26
N ALA A 198 7.14 5.88 4.48
CA ALA A 198 7.21 6.76 5.63
C ALA A 198 8.30 7.85 5.48
N SER A 199 9.47 7.50 4.92
CA SER A 199 10.53 8.46 4.64
C SER A 199 10.08 9.48 3.59
N MET A 200 9.51 9.03 2.48
CA MET A 200 9.02 9.90 1.42
C MET A 200 7.91 10.84 1.91
N ALA A 201 7.00 10.37 2.77
CA ALA A 201 5.95 11.20 3.34
C ALA A 201 6.47 12.43 4.12
N ARG A 202 7.74 12.40 4.57
CA ARG A 202 8.43 13.52 5.23
C ARG A 202 9.32 14.32 4.28
N GLN A 203 9.63 13.79 3.10
CA GLN A 203 10.50 14.43 2.13
C GLN A 203 9.74 15.48 1.33
N TYR A 204 10.37 16.64 1.15
CA TYR A 204 9.85 17.69 0.29
C TYR A 204 10.01 17.34 -1.20
N CYS A 205 8.92 17.43 -1.96
CA CYS A 205 8.90 17.27 -3.40
C CYS A 205 9.05 18.63 -4.09
N ALA A 206 10.25 18.96 -4.54
CA ALA A 206 10.54 20.25 -5.20
C ALA A 206 9.64 20.54 -6.41
N ARG A 207 9.24 19.51 -7.17
CA ARG A 207 8.36 19.65 -8.34
C ARG A 207 6.97 20.16 -7.98
N HIS A 208 6.43 19.66 -6.86
CA HIS A 208 5.04 19.91 -6.46
C HIS A 208 4.93 20.82 -5.25
N LYS A 209 6.06 21.32 -4.73
CA LYS A 209 6.17 22.25 -3.60
C LYS A 209 5.46 21.81 -2.31
N ASN A 210 5.42 20.50 -2.05
CA ASN A 210 4.82 19.91 -0.84
C ASN A 210 5.50 18.56 -0.55
N THR A 211 5.18 17.91 0.57
CA THR A 211 5.65 16.56 0.88
C THR A 211 5.00 15.49 0.00
N TYR A 212 5.67 14.35 -0.20
CA TYR A 212 5.04 13.22 -0.90
C TYR A 212 3.88 12.66 -0.07
N PHE A 213 2.89 12.07 -0.75
CA PHE A 213 1.75 11.41 -0.09
C PHE A 213 0.93 12.34 0.83
N ASN A 214 1.00 13.66 0.61
CA ASN A 214 0.12 14.63 1.24
C ASN A 214 -1.28 14.54 0.60
N LEU A 215 -2.26 14.04 1.35
CA LEU A 215 -3.62 13.84 0.84
C LEU A 215 -4.26 15.16 0.42
N GLU A 216 -4.09 16.24 1.18
CA GLU A 216 -4.66 17.56 0.87
C GLU A 216 -4.18 18.05 -0.50
N GLN A 217 -2.93 17.77 -0.86
CA GLN A 217 -2.41 18.14 -2.17
C GLN A 217 -3.11 17.41 -3.33
N VAL A 218 -3.60 16.19 -3.09
CA VAL A 218 -4.35 15.44 -4.11
C VAL A 218 -5.78 15.95 -4.18
N MET A 219 -6.38 16.28 -3.02
CA MET A 219 -7.78 16.71 -2.91
C MET A 219 -8.00 18.16 -3.35
N ASN A 220 -7.02 19.05 -3.15
CA ASN A 220 -7.10 20.47 -3.54
C ASN A 220 -6.93 20.69 -5.06
N ARG A 221 -7.04 19.63 -5.86
CA ARG A 221 -6.93 19.70 -7.31
C ARG A 221 -8.30 19.95 -7.90
N ASP A 222 -8.31 20.76 -8.95
CA ASP A 222 -9.51 21.02 -9.74
C ASP A 222 -9.80 19.79 -10.61
N PHE A 223 -10.56 18.85 -10.05
CA PHE A 223 -11.20 17.80 -10.83
C PHE A 223 -12.37 18.48 -11.58
N SER A 224 -12.10 18.94 -12.80
CA SER A 224 -13.13 19.53 -13.65
C SER A 224 -14.34 18.59 -13.79
N GLU A 225 -15.52 19.11 -14.09
CA GLU A 225 -16.73 18.31 -14.40
C GLU A 225 -16.48 17.24 -15.50
N LYS A 226 -15.48 17.43 -16.35
CA LYS A 226 -15.09 16.46 -17.39
C LYS A 226 -14.23 15.33 -16.86
N THR A 227 -13.50 15.56 -15.77
CA THR A 227 -12.59 14.59 -15.19
C THR A 227 -13.25 13.82 -14.05
N GLY A 228 -14.06 14.44 -13.18
CA GLY A 228 -14.91 13.76 -12.17
C GLY A 228 -15.72 14.75 -11.31
N GLY A 229 -16.78 14.28 -10.67
CA GLY A 229 -17.61 15.04 -9.73
C GLY A 229 -17.21 14.86 -8.26
N GLU A 230 -18.04 15.38 -7.37
CA GLU A 230 -17.81 15.33 -5.92
C GLU A 230 -17.77 13.88 -5.38
N GLU A 231 -18.58 12.99 -5.96
CA GLU A 231 -18.69 11.57 -5.58
C GLU A 231 -17.37 10.82 -5.85
N GLU A 232 -16.79 11.00 -7.04
CA GLU A 232 -15.50 10.39 -7.41
C GLU A 232 -14.36 10.87 -6.52
N VAL A 233 -14.36 12.17 -6.20
CA VAL A 233 -13.35 12.77 -5.31
C VAL A 233 -13.53 12.26 -3.87
N GLY A 234 -14.77 12.15 -3.40
CA GLY A 234 -15.10 11.57 -2.10
C GLY A 234 -14.59 10.14 -1.96
N PHE A 235 -14.89 9.28 -2.92
CA PHE A 235 -14.40 7.90 -2.96
C PHE A 235 -12.87 7.82 -3.05
N LEU A 236 -12.26 8.61 -3.94
CA LEU A 236 -10.80 8.67 -4.06
C LEU A 236 -10.16 9.05 -2.73
N SER A 237 -10.70 10.06 -2.04
CA SER A 237 -10.22 10.50 -0.73
C SER A 237 -10.28 9.38 0.31
N ALA A 238 -11.44 8.71 0.43
CA ALA A 238 -11.64 7.60 1.35
C ALA A 238 -10.65 6.45 1.06
N TYR A 239 -10.52 6.08 -0.22
CA TYR A 239 -9.66 4.98 -0.64
C TYR A 239 -8.17 5.28 -0.47
N MET A 240 -7.74 6.54 -0.70
CA MET A 240 -6.36 6.96 -0.44
C MET A 240 -6.04 6.93 1.05
N ARG A 241 -6.94 7.41 1.92
CA ARG A 241 -6.76 7.33 3.38
C ARG A 241 -6.61 5.88 3.85
N TYR A 242 -7.49 5.00 3.38
CA TYR A 242 -7.41 3.56 3.64
C TYR A 242 -6.05 3.00 3.19
N THR A 243 -5.69 3.23 1.93
CA THR A 243 -4.48 2.67 1.32
C THR A 243 -3.22 3.17 2.01
N PHE A 244 -3.10 4.47 2.29
CA PHE A 244 -1.93 5.04 2.96
C PHE A 244 -1.78 4.50 4.37
N PHE A 245 -2.88 4.38 5.11
CA PHE A 245 -2.86 3.77 6.43
C PHE A 245 -2.46 2.29 6.36
N ARG A 246 -3.03 1.54 5.42
CA ARG A 246 -2.71 0.12 5.17
C ARG A 246 -1.24 -0.09 4.83
N THR A 247 -0.68 0.70 3.92
CA THR A 247 0.73 0.63 3.50
C THR A 247 1.68 0.97 4.64
N ARG A 248 1.37 1.97 5.46
CA ARG A 248 2.24 2.36 6.59
C ARG A 248 2.22 1.35 7.72
N THR A 249 1.08 0.70 7.94
CA THR A 249 0.81 -0.01 9.19
C THR A 249 1.06 -1.51 9.08
N PHE A 250 0.62 -2.13 8.00
CA PHE A 250 0.59 -3.59 7.87
C PHE A 250 1.47 -4.10 6.73
N ARG A 251 2.06 -5.28 6.93
CA ARG A 251 2.73 -6.05 5.89
C ARG A 251 1.71 -6.88 5.09
N PRO A 252 2.11 -7.49 3.97
CA PRO A 252 1.32 -8.51 3.29
C PRO A 252 0.77 -9.55 4.29
N HIS A 253 -0.48 -9.96 4.09
CA HIS A 253 -1.15 -10.98 4.91
C HIS A 253 -1.20 -10.68 6.42
N PHE A 254 -1.15 -9.39 6.79
CA PHE A 254 -1.25 -8.92 8.18
C PHE A 254 -0.29 -9.63 9.15
N ALA A 255 0.95 -9.87 8.72
CA ALA A 255 1.97 -10.59 9.47
C ALA A 255 2.26 -10.00 10.88
N GLU A 256 1.90 -8.75 11.15
CA GLU A 256 1.95 -8.14 12.48
C GLU A 256 1.02 -8.84 13.49
N ILE A 257 -0.18 -9.27 13.07
CA ILE A 257 -1.19 -9.87 13.96
C ILE A 257 -0.68 -11.20 14.52
N THR A 258 -0.09 -12.03 13.68
CA THR A 258 0.50 -13.31 14.09
C THR A 258 1.81 -13.14 14.86
N ALA A 259 2.57 -12.07 14.58
CA ALA A 259 3.83 -11.78 15.25
C ALA A 259 3.68 -11.16 16.65
N ALA A 260 2.47 -10.70 17.03
CA ALA A 260 2.21 -10.09 18.33
C ALA A 260 2.45 -11.08 19.49
N ARG A 261 3.40 -10.74 20.38
CA ARG A 261 3.78 -11.61 21.52
C ARG A 261 3.28 -11.09 22.85
N SER A 262 3.44 -9.79 23.13
CA SER A 262 3.01 -9.21 24.40
C SER A 262 1.56 -8.70 24.36
N ALA A 263 0.94 -8.55 25.53
CA ALA A 263 -0.39 -7.94 25.64
C ALA A 263 -0.40 -6.50 25.09
N LYS A 264 0.67 -5.73 25.32
CA LYS A 264 0.84 -4.38 24.78
C LYS A 264 0.87 -4.38 23.24
N ASP A 265 1.59 -5.32 22.64
CA ASP A 265 1.64 -5.45 21.17
C ASP A 265 0.26 -5.80 20.61
N LYS A 266 -0.43 -6.75 21.24
CA LYS A 266 -1.78 -7.16 20.86
C LYS A 266 -2.74 -5.98 20.89
N ALA A 267 -2.83 -5.26 22.01
CA ALA A 267 -3.69 -4.07 22.15
C ALA A 267 -3.37 -3.01 21.08
N GLY A 268 -2.09 -2.73 20.86
CA GLY A 268 -1.66 -1.78 19.81
C GLY A 268 -2.03 -2.22 18.40
N ILE A 269 -2.03 -3.52 18.12
CA ILE A 269 -2.46 -4.08 16.82
C ILE A 269 -3.98 -4.04 16.68
N LEU A 270 -4.74 -4.34 17.73
CA LEU A 270 -6.21 -4.25 17.73
C LEU A 270 -6.70 -2.83 17.45
N LEU A 271 -6.08 -1.81 18.04
CA LEU A 271 -6.40 -0.41 17.72
C LEU A 271 -6.13 -0.06 16.25
N LYS A 272 -5.05 -0.61 15.67
CA LYS A 272 -4.73 -0.43 14.25
C LYS A 272 -5.75 -1.13 13.35
N ILE A 273 -6.19 -2.32 13.73
CA ILE A 273 -7.24 -3.08 13.02
C ILE A 273 -8.55 -2.30 13.04
N GLN A 274 -8.99 -1.86 14.22
CA GLN A 274 -10.22 -1.07 14.38
C GLN A 274 -10.18 0.18 13.48
N ARG A 275 -9.05 0.90 13.47
CA ARG A 275 -8.86 2.06 12.59
C ARG A 275 -8.89 1.69 11.10
N LEU A 276 -8.28 0.58 10.70
CA LEU A 276 -8.32 0.13 9.31
C LEU A 276 -9.74 -0.24 8.87
N LEU A 277 -10.52 -0.92 9.74
CA LEU A 277 -11.92 -1.29 9.48
C LEU A 277 -12.82 -0.05 9.40
N ALA A 278 -12.61 0.96 10.25
CA ALA A 278 -13.33 2.23 10.14
C ALA A 278 -13.05 2.92 8.78
N LEU A 279 -11.79 2.92 8.32
CA LEU A 279 -11.45 3.43 7.00
C LEU A 279 -12.06 2.59 5.86
N ALA A 280 -12.11 1.26 6.01
CA ALA A 280 -12.74 0.37 5.05
C ALA A 280 -14.25 0.64 4.92
N LYS A 281 -14.92 0.86 6.05
CA LYS A 281 -16.33 1.27 6.10
C LYS A 281 -16.56 2.56 5.32
N ASN A 282 -15.73 3.59 5.55
CA ASN A 282 -15.85 4.85 4.81
C ASN A 282 -15.68 4.66 3.30
N VAL A 283 -14.79 3.78 2.86
CA VAL A 283 -14.66 3.43 1.43
C VAL A 283 -15.94 2.78 0.89
N ALA A 284 -16.53 1.86 1.65
CA ALA A 284 -17.76 1.19 1.25
C ALA A 284 -18.95 2.17 1.16
N GLU A 285 -19.08 3.09 2.12
CA GLU A 285 -20.12 4.13 2.11
C GLU A 285 -19.97 5.05 0.89
N SER A 286 -18.76 5.53 0.60
CA SER A 286 -18.49 6.35 -0.59
C SER A 286 -18.58 5.60 -1.92
N SER A 287 -18.66 4.27 -1.92
CA SER A 287 -18.76 3.47 -3.16
C SER A 287 -20.17 3.38 -3.72
N THR A 288 -21.18 3.67 -2.89
CA THR A 288 -22.60 3.52 -3.24
C THR A 288 -23.03 4.43 -4.39
N GLU A 289 -22.30 5.51 -4.60
CA GLU A 289 -22.54 6.51 -5.65
C GLU A 289 -21.84 6.15 -6.99
N LEU A 290 -20.85 5.24 -6.96
CA LEU A 290 -19.98 4.91 -8.10
C LEU A 290 -20.27 3.54 -8.73
N VAL A 291 -21.53 3.11 -8.74
CA VAL A 291 -21.95 1.75 -9.13
C VAL A 291 -21.48 1.34 -10.53
N ASP A 292 -21.34 2.30 -11.45
CA ASP A 292 -20.97 2.03 -12.85
C ASP A 292 -19.46 2.05 -13.12
N ALA A 293 -18.63 2.50 -12.18
CA ALA A 293 -17.18 2.59 -12.36
C ALA A 293 -16.48 1.28 -11.99
N GLU A 294 -16.12 0.45 -12.99
CA GLU A 294 -15.42 -0.83 -12.78
C GLU A 294 -14.14 -0.69 -11.92
N VAL A 295 -13.40 0.42 -12.11
CA VAL A 295 -12.21 0.73 -11.30
C VAL A 295 -12.53 0.94 -9.82
N ALA A 296 -13.65 1.56 -9.49
CA ALA A 296 -14.09 1.77 -8.10
C ALA A 296 -14.50 0.43 -7.47
N ALA A 297 -15.24 -0.40 -8.22
CA ALA A 297 -15.63 -1.74 -7.80
C ALA A 297 -14.41 -2.61 -7.46
N VAL A 298 -13.36 -2.60 -8.28
CA VAL A 298 -12.12 -3.36 -8.03
C VAL A 298 -11.33 -2.83 -6.84
N CYS A 299 -11.38 -1.51 -6.59
CA CYS A 299 -10.79 -0.93 -5.38
C CYS A 299 -11.54 -1.40 -4.13
N LEU A 300 -12.88 -1.37 -4.15
CA LEU A 300 -13.72 -1.85 -3.06
C LEU A 300 -13.52 -3.35 -2.81
N GLU A 301 -13.53 -4.17 -3.87
CA GLU A 301 -13.25 -5.61 -3.79
C GLU A 301 -11.93 -5.84 -3.05
N LYS A 302 -10.88 -5.07 -3.38
CA LYS A 302 -9.59 -5.22 -2.72
C LYS A 302 -9.62 -4.80 -1.24
N VAL A 303 -10.40 -3.79 -0.85
CA VAL A 303 -10.63 -3.44 0.57
C VAL A 303 -11.33 -4.59 1.30
N LEU A 304 -12.34 -5.18 0.68
CA LEU A 304 -13.09 -6.30 1.26
C LEU A 304 -12.23 -7.56 1.39
N GLU A 305 -11.38 -7.85 0.40
CA GLU A 305 -10.37 -8.92 0.48
C GLU A 305 -9.44 -8.73 1.71
N ASP A 306 -8.92 -7.51 1.89
CA ASP A 306 -8.04 -7.18 3.01
C ASP A 306 -8.78 -7.33 4.36
N ALA A 307 -10.02 -6.86 4.46
CA ALA A 307 -10.83 -6.99 5.67
C ALA A 307 -11.11 -8.47 5.99
N ALA A 308 -11.51 -9.26 5.00
CA ALA A 308 -11.76 -10.69 5.17
C ALA A 308 -10.50 -11.45 5.59
N GLU A 309 -9.36 -11.16 4.96
CA GLU A 309 -8.08 -11.76 5.32
C GLU A 309 -7.66 -11.39 6.75
N MET A 310 -7.76 -10.12 7.12
CA MET A 310 -7.44 -9.65 8.46
C MET A 310 -8.26 -10.36 9.54
N MET A 311 -9.56 -10.53 9.29
CA MET A 311 -10.46 -11.24 10.20
C MET A 311 -10.14 -12.73 10.28
N ALA A 312 -9.84 -13.37 9.16
CA ALA A 312 -9.40 -14.76 9.17
C ALA A 312 -8.12 -14.94 9.99
N VAL A 313 -7.16 -14.02 9.90
CA VAL A 313 -5.93 -14.06 10.71
C VAL A 313 -6.24 -13.88 12.20
N LEU A 314 -7.17 -12.99 12.56
CA LEU A 314 -7.59 -12.79 13.95
C LEU A 314 -8.28 -14.01 14.54
N VAL A 315 -9.24 -14.58 13.84
CA VAL A 315 -9.97 -15.78 14.29
C VAL A 315 -9.00 -16.94 14.53
N ASN A 316 -8.11 -17.22 13.55
CA ASN A 316 -7.10 -18.25 13.70
C ASN A 316 -6.18 -18.03 14.93
N ARG A 317 -5.91 -16.77 15.26
CA ARG A 317 -5.08 -16.41 16.42
C ARG A 317 -5.81 -16.67 17.74
N ILE A 318 -7.09 -16.33 17.83
CA ILE A 318 -7.94 -16.58 19.00
C ILE A 318 -8.08 -18.08 19.25
N GLU A 319 -8.41 -18.84 18.20
CA GLU A 319 -8.55 -20.30 18.28
C GLU A 319 -7.25 -20.95 18.77
N SER A 320 -6.09 -20.52 18.23
CA SER A 320 -4.78 -21.01 18.65
C SER A 320 -4.45 -20.67 20.11
N SER A 321 -4.90 -19.50 20.60
CA SER A 321 -4.71 -19.09 21.99
C SER A 321 -5.60 -19.90 22.93
N SER A 322 -6.88 -20.10 22.58
CA SER A 322 -7.82 -20.88 23.39
C SER A 322 -7.40 -22.35 23.56
N ALA A 323 -6.87 -22.97 22.49
CA ALA A 323 -6.31 -24.33 22.53
C ALA A 323 -5.07 -24.47 23.44
N SER A 324 -4.30 -23.39 23.61
CA SER A 324 -3.12 -23.38 24.49
C SER A 324 -3.44 -23.00 25.94
N ALA A 325 -4.57 -22.31 26.17
CA ALA A 325 -4.96 -21.72 27.44
C ALA A 325 -5.81 -22.66 28.33
N GLY A 326 -5.36 -23.90 28.50
CA GLY A 326 -5.85 -24.78 29.58
C GLY A 326 -5.72 -24.19 31.00
N GLY A 327 -5.22 -22.96 31.16
CA GLY A 327 -5.42 -22.09 32.31
C GLY A 327 -5.88 -20.70 31.84
N ARG A 328 -7.01 -20.23 32.38
CA ARG A 328 -7.67 -18.94 32.06
C ARG A 328 -6.73 -17.76 32.32
N ASP A 329 -6.53 -16.90 31.32
CA ASP A 329 -5.86 -15.61 31.49
C ASP A 329 -6.69 -14.49 30.84
N GLN A 330 -6.68 -13.31 31.45
CA GLN A 330 -7.62 -12.19 31.24
C GLN A 330 -7.61 -11.60 29.81
N GLY A 331 -6.62 -11.92 28.98
CA GLY A 331 -6.44 -11.36 27.63
C GLY A 331 -7.40 -11.90 26.55
N ASP A 332 -8.22 -12.91 26.87
CA ASP A 332 -9.22 -13.44 25.94
C ASP A 332 -10.44 -12.51 25.78
N ASP A 333 -10.74 -11.66 26.77
CA ASP A 333 -11.95 -10.83 26.79
C ASP A 333 -11.92 -9.72 25.73
N ASP A 334 -10.80 -8.99 25.60
CA ASP A 334 -10.64 -7.93 24.60
C ASP A 334 -10.70 -8.46 23.15
N THR A 335 -10.22 -9.69 22.95
CA THR A 335 -10.18 -10.29 21.61
C THR A 335 -11.56 -10.82 21.22
N GLN A 336 -12.34 -11.34 22.18
CA GLN A 336 -13.73 -11.74 21.97
C GLN A 336 -14.63 -10.54 21.66
N GLN A 337 -14.49 -9.43 22.38
CA GLN A 337 -15.26 -8.19 22.12
C GLN A 337 -15.07 -7.68 20.67
N LEU A 338 -13.87 -7.83 20.10
CA LEU A 338 -13.59 -7.42 18.73
C LEU A 338 -14.22 -8.34 17.69
N VAL A 339 -14.29 -9.65 17.99
CA VAL A 339 -15.02 -10.62 17.15
C VAL A 339 -16.50 -10.32 17.18
N ASP A 340 -17.07 -10.08 18.36
CA ASP A 340 -18.49 -9.78 18.53
C ASP A 340 -18.86 -8.48 17.80
N TRP A 341 -18.06 -7.43 17.95
CA TRP A 341 -18.24 -6.18 17.19
C TRP A 341 -18.22 -6.40 15.67
N TYR A 342 -17.31 -7.23 15.14
CA TYR A 342 -17.26 -7.53 13.72
C TYR A 342 -18.50 -8.30 13.24
N GLN A 343 -18.95 -9.28 14.02
CA GLN A 343 -20.16 -10.05 13.70
C GLN A 343 -21.39 -9.15 13.68
N GLU A 344 -21.51 -8.20 14.61
CA GLU A 344 -22.63 -7.26 14.67
C GLU A 344 -22.61 -6.20 13.57
N ASN A 345 -21.43 -5.74 13.14
CA ASN A 345 -21.31 -4.54 12.30
C ASN A 345 -20.87 -4.79 10.85
N VAL A 346 -20.31 -5.96 10.54
CA VAL A 346 -19.68 -6.22 9.22
C VAL A 346 -20.25 -7.44 8.51
N VAL A 347 -20.70 -8.47 9.22
CA VAL A 347 -21.38 -9.60 8.58
C VAL A 347 -22.85 -9.20 8.37
N PRO A 348 -23.32 -9.03 7.11
CA PRO A 348 -24.73 -8.77 6.88
C PRO A 348 -25.52 -10.01 7.30
N THR A 349 -26.55 -9.81 8.14
CA THR A 349 -27.54 -10.84 8.46
C THR A 349 -28.50 -11.07 7.31
#